data_AF-A0A3M1P5A3-F1
#
_entry.id   AF-A0A3M1P5A3-F1
#
_cell.length_a   1.000
_cell.length_b   1.000
_cell.length_c   1.000
_cell.angle_alpha   90.00
_cell.angle_beta   90.00
_cell.angle_gamma   90.00
#
_symmetry.space_group_name_H-M   'P 1'
#
loop_
_entity.id
_entity.type
_entity.pdbx_description
1 polymer ?
#
loop_
_entity_poly.entity_id
_entity_poly.type
_entity_poly.pdbx_seq_one_letter_code
_entity_poly.pdbx_strand_id
1 'polypeptide(L)'
;YEVFSKYEPDNLLLKQAEQEVLADQLEVHRLEKTLNRMRSLFWVWQTTKRPSPFAFPLLVERLNSRLSNEGLLERIARMKQQWEGKT
;
A
#
# COMPACT_ATOMS: atom_id res chain seq x y z
N TYR A 1 4.33 -22.35 -11.02
CA TYR A 1 3.03 -21.74 -11.36
C TYR A 1 2.75 -21.83 -12.86
N GLU A 2 3.46 -21.08 -13.72
CA GLU A 2 3.14 -20.99 -15.17
C GLU A 2 3.06 -22.31 -15.94
N VAL A 3 3.92 -23.28 -15.62
CA VAL A 3 3.90 -24.61 -16.25
C VAL A 3 2.64 -25.39 -15.84
N PHE A 4 2.37 -25.49 -14.53
CA PHE A 4 1.18 -26.16 -14.01
C PHE A 4 -0.12 -25.49 -14.48
N SER A 5 -0.18 -24.15 -14.51
CA SER A 5 -1.35 -23.42 -15.00
C SER A 5 -1.63 -23.63 -16.49
N LYS A 6 -0.62 -23.97 -17.31
CA LYS A 6 -0.78 -24.18 -18.76
C LYS A 6 -1.15 -25.62 -19.12
N TYR A 7 -0.61 -26.59 -18.40
CA TYR A 7 -0.74 -28.00 -18.77
C TYR A 7 -1.69 -28.79 -17.87
N GLU A 8 -1.95 -28.32 -16.64
CA GLU A 8 -2.82 -28.98 -15.67
C GLU A 8 -3.67 -27.94 -14.89
N PRO A 9 -4.55 -27.18 -15.56
CA PRO A 9 -5.35 -26.14 -14.91
C PRO A 9 -6.33 -26.69 -13.85
N ASP A 10 -6.70 -27.96 -13.95
CA ASP A 10 -7.56 -28.64 -12.98
C ASP A 10 -6.82 -29.30 -11.82
N ASN A 11 -5.51 -29.09 -11.71
CA ASN A 11 -4.71 -29.63 -10.61
C ASN A 11 -5.22 -29.08 -9.26
N LEU A 12 -5.68 -29.97 -8.39
CA LEU A 12 -6.27 -29.62 -7.09
C LEU A 12 -5.27 -28.92 -6.16
N LEU A 13 -3.98 -29.25 -6.25
CA LEU A 13 -2.94 -28.60 -5.44
C LEU A 13 -2.66 -27.17 -5.91
N LEU A 14 -2.83 -26.89 -7.20
CA LEU A 14 -2.73 -25.53 -7.73
C LEU A 14 -3.89 -24.67 -7.21
N LYS A 15 -5.12 -25.21 -7.25
CA LYS A 15 -6.31 -24.56 -6.68
C LYS A 15 -6.17 -24.34 -5.17
N GLN A 16 -5.62 -25.32 -4.44
CA GLN A 16 -5.34 -25.19 -3.01
C GLN A 16 -4.31 -24.09 -2.72
N ALA A 17 -3.18 -24.08 -3.45
CA ALA A 17 -2.14 -23.07 -3.26
C ALA A 17 -2.66 -21.64 -3.55
N GLU A 18 -3.51 -21.46 -4.56
CA GLU A 18 -4.17 -20.18 -4.83
C GLU A 18 -5.06 -19.75 -3.67
N GLN A 19 -5.86 -20.68 -3.13
CA GLN A 19 -6.70 -20.42 -1.95
C GLN A 19 -5.87 -20.04 -0.73
N GLU A 20 -4.75 -20.73 -0.47
CA GLU A 20 -3.84 -20.42 0.64
C GLU A 20 -3.20 -19.04 0.49
N VAL A 21 -2.75 -18.66 -0.72
CA VAL A 21 -2.22 -17.31 -0.96
C VAL A 21 -3.29 -16.24 -0.69
N LEU A 22 -4.52 -16.45 -1.17
CA LEU A 22 -5.63 -15.53 -0.95
C LEU A 22 -6.02 -15.43 0.54
N ALA A 23 -6.06 -16.56 1.23
CA ALA A 23 -6.47 -16.63 2.63
C ALA A 23 -5.39 -16.08 3.58
N ASP A 24 -4.14 -16.52 3.42
CA ASP A 24 -3.10 -16.34 4.44
C ASP A 24 -2.13 -15.20 4.11
N GLN A 25 -1.76 -15.03 2.83
CA GLN A 25 -0.84 -13.94 2.44
C GLN A 25 -1.59 -12.63 2.16
N LEU A 26 -2.74 -12.73 1.50
CA LEU A 26 -3.55 -11.56 1.12
C LEU A 26 -4.68 -11.26 2.09
N GLU A 27 -4.96 -12.16 3.04
CA GLU A 27 -5.96 -12.00 4.10
C GLU A 27 -7.32 -11.52 3.58
N VAL A 28 -7.80 -12.12 2.48
CA VAL A 28 -8.99 -11.63 1.74
C VAL A 28 -10.23 -11.51 2.62
N HIS A 29 -10.44 -12.41 3.59
CA HIS A 29 -11.55 -12.32 4.54
C HIS A 29 -11.47 -11.09 5.45
N ARG A 30 -10.26 -10.71 5.88
CA ARG A 30 -10.04 -9.50 6.69
C ARG A 30 -10.32 -8.25 5.85
N LEU A 31 -9.91 -8.27 4.58
CA LEU A 31 -10.19 -7.19 3.64
C LEU A 31 -11.70 -7.04 3.41
N GLU A 32 -12.42 -8.13 3.15
CA GLU A 32 -13.88 -8.13 2.97
C GLU A 32 -14.60 -7.53 4.18
N LYS A 33 -14.28 -8.00 5.40
CA LYS A 33 -14.84 -7.44 6.65
C LYS A 33 -14.58 -5.94 6.79
N THR A 34 -13.36 -5.51 6.44
CA THR A 34 -12.97 -4.10 6.54
C THR A 34 -13.75 -3.25 5.54
N LEU A 35 -13.89 -3.70 4.29
CA LEU A 35 -14.66 -3.00 3.26
C LEU A 35 -16.15 -2.93 3.60
N ASN A 36 -16.73 -4.03 4.09
CA ASN A 36 -18.11 -4.06 4.56
C ASN A 36 -18.36 -3.07 5.71
N ARG A 37 -17.42 -2.99 6.67
CA ARG A 37 -17.45 -1.98 7.74
C ARG A 37 -17.31 -0.56 7.20
N MET A 38 -16.37 -0.32 6.28
CA MET A 38 -16.16 1.02 5.69
C MET A 38 -17.39 1.52 4.92
N ARG A 39 -18.14 0.61 4.28
CA ARG A 39 -19.37 0.94 3.56
C ARG A 39 -20.45 1.54 4.47
N SER A 40 -20.50 1.17 5.75
CA SER A 40 -21.48 1.70 6.70
C SER A 40 -21.02 2.96 7.45
N LEU A 41 -19.79 3.44 7.22
CA LEU A 41 -19.26 4.62 7.91
C LEU A 41 -19.59 5.90 7.16
N PHE A 42 -19.72 6.99 7.91
CA PHE A 42 -19.75 8.33 7.33
C PHE A 42 -18.33 8.78 6.98
N TRP A 43 -18.15 9.29 5.76
CA TRP A 43 -16.84 9.70 5.26
C TRP A 43 -16.59 11.17 5.59
N VAL A 44 -15.56 11.43 6.39
CA VAL A 44 -15.05 12.78 6.64
C VAL A 44 -13.80 12.99 5.79
N TRP A 45 -13.97 13.71 4.67
CA TRP A 45 -12.85 14.04 3.80
C TRP A 45 -12.21 15.36 4.21
N GLN A 46 -10.89 15.33 4.47
CA GLN A 46 -10.13 16.52 4.84
C GLN A 46 -8.84 16.60 4.02
N THR A 47 -8.73 17.63 3.19
CA THR A 47 -7.48 17.91 2.49
C THR A 47 -6.44 18.47 3.47
N THR A 48 -5.23 17.92 3.45
CA THR A 48 -4.12 18.39 4.28
C THR A 48 -3.16 19.24 3.46
N LYS A 49 -2.68 20.37 4.03
CA LYS A 49 -1.69 21.26 3.39
C LYS A 49 -0.28 20.65 3.32
N ARG A 50 -0.02 19.65 4.17
CA ARG A 50 1.22 18.89 4.28
C ARG A 50 0.90 17.44 4.70
N PRO A 51 1.80 16.47 4.51
CA PRO A 51 1.64 15.11 5.00
C PRO A 51 1.36 15.11 6.51
N SER A 52 0.34 14.36 6.93
CA SER A 52 0.07 14.13 8.34
C SER A 52 1.17 13.27 8.98
N PRO A 53 1.27 13.20 10.32
CA PRO A 53 2.21 12.31 10.99
C PRO A 53 2.12 10.85 10.54
N PHE A 54 0.93 10.36 10.17
CA PHE A 54 0.76 9.01 9.62
C PHE A 54 1.08 8.89 8.13
N ALA A 55 0.86 9.95 7.35
CA ALA A 55 1.20 9.96 5.93
C ALA A 55 2.71 10.15 5.68
N PHE A 56 3.43 10.78 6.61
CA PHE A 56 4.85 11.12 6.43
C PHE A 56 5.76 9.89 6.27
N PRO A 57 5.68 8.83 7.09
CA PRO A 57 6.49 7.62 6.89
C PRO A 57 6.25 6.97 5.52
N LEU A 58 4.99 6.87 5.08
CA LEU A 58 4.63 6.31 3.77
C LEU A 58 5.20 7.14 2.62
N LEU A 59 5.21 8.47 2.77
CA LEU A 59 5.83 9.36 1.81
C LEU A 59 7.35 9.15 1.74
N VAL A 60 8.02 9.04 2.89
CA VAL A 60 9.46 8.81 2.97
C VAL A 60 9.84 7.49 2.30
N GLU A 61 9.09 6.42 2.56
CA GLU A 61 9.28 5.12 1.93
C GLU A 61 9.17 5.22 0.39
N ARG A 62 8.13 5.91 -0.11
CA ARG A 62 7.94 6.15 -1.54
C ARG A 62 9.06 7.01 -2.16
N LEU A 63 9.63 7.95 -1.39
CA LEU A 63 10.76 8.74 -1.87
C LEU A 63 12.02 7.88 -1.99
N ASN A 64 12.21 6.95 -1.04
CA ASN A 64 13.34 6.03 -1.00
C ASN A 64 13.29 4.99 -2.13
N SER A 65 12.09 4.52 -2.49
CA SER A 65 11.92 3.54 -3.58
C SER A 65 12.16 4.12 -4.99
N ARG A 66 12.29 5.45 -5.12
CA ARG A 66 12.54 6.13 -6.38
C ARG A 66 14.03 6.42 -6.54
N LEU A 67 14.60 5.92 -7.64
CA LEU A 67 15.95 6.27 -8.07
C LEU A 67 16.08 7.79 -8.24
N SER A 68 17.09 8.36 -7.59
CA SER A 68 17.38 9.79 -7.61
C SER A 68 18.86 10.02 -7.39
N ASN A 69 19.40 11.08 -7.99
CA ASN A 69 20.78 11.52 -7.78
C ASN A 69 20.95 12.37 -6.50
N GLU A 70 19.84 12.70 -5.82
CA GLU A 70 19.83 13.45 -4.56
C GLU A 70 19.61 12.50 -3.37
N GLY A 71 20.33 12.76 -2.27
CA GLY A 71 20.21 11.96 -1.06
C GLY A 71 18.79 12.03 -0.44
N LEU A 72 18.31 10.92 0.12
CA LEU A 72 16.97 10.88 0.75
C LEU A 72 16.80 11.97 1.82
N LEU A 73 17.82 12.16 2.68
CA LEU A 73 17.80 13.15 3.75
C LEU A 73 17.69 14.58 3.20
N GLU A 74 18.39 14.90 2.11
CA GLU A 74 18.35 16.21 1.45
C GLU A 74 16.96 16.50 0.89
N ARG A 75 16.35 15.49 0.24
CA ARG A 75 14.98 15.57 -0.29
C ARG A 75 13.96 15.82 0.82
N ILE A 76 14.11 15.13 1.95
CA ILE A 76 13.25 15.32 3.14
C ILE A 76 13.44 16.72 3.74
N ALA A 77 14.68 17.18 3.88
CA ALA A 77 14.99 18.49 4.44
C ALA A 77 14.38 19.62 3.58
N ARG A 78 14.58 19.56 2.25
CA ARG A 78 13.98 20.51 1.30
C ARG A 78 12.45 20.51 1.40
N MET A 79 11.85 19.32 1.49
CA MET A 79 10.40 19.17 1.61
C MET A 79 9.87 19.79 2.92
N LYS A 80 10.57 19.63 4.04
CA LYS A 80 10.20 20.26 5.32
C LYS A 80 10.31 21.79 5.22
N GLN A 81 11.37 22.32 4.64
CA GLN A 81 11.55 23.76 4.42
C GLN A 81 10.41 24.37 3.58
N GLN A 82 9.94 23.66 2.56
CA GLN A 82 8.79 24.10 1.74
C GLN A 82 7.48 24.22 2.54
N TRP A 83 7.35 23.51 3.66
CA TRP A 83 6.16 23.58 4.52
C TRP A 83 6.28 24.64 5.60
N GLU A 84 7.49 24.91 6.10
CA GLU A 84 7.75 25.95 7.10
C GLU A 84 7.50 27.36 6.53
N GLY A 85 7.79 27.58 5.24
CA GLY A 85 7.58 28.86 4.56
C GLY A 85 6.14 29.18 4.11
N LYS A 86 5.13 28.37 4.48
CA LYS A 86 3.72 28.55 4.08
C LYS A 86 2.75 28.76 5.25
N THR A 87 3.23 29.36 6.33
CA THR A 87 2.39 29.80 7.47
C THR A 87 1.74 31.15 7.14
#